data_AF-A0A661TCC8-F1
#
_entry.id   AF-A0A661TCC8-F1
#
_cell.length_a   1.000
_cell.length_b   1.000
_cell.length_c   1.000
_cell.angle_alpha   90.00
_cell.angle_beta   90.00
_cell.angle_gamma   90.00
#
_symmetry.space_group_name_H-M   'P 1'
#
loop_
_entity.id
_entity.type
_entity.pdbx_description
1 polymer ?
#
loop_
_entity_poly.entity_id
_entity_poly.type
_entity_poly.pdbx_seq_one_letter_code
_entity_poly.pdbx_strand_id
1 'polypeptide(L)'
;MTHCPICGTYFCSEHFDVWWNPEQFDWQNNSWKLAAHCREHFDKWWNENKFNWTYSSRELVIFCSTCFDKWWNEEKFNWTDASCILTHRCFKYFTKWWNEDKFNWQNASAELAEYCTNYFDIWWNPERYNWDNASWALAQYCHMYFDIWWNPERYNWQNDSWALAEYCYNHFDKWWNSNLFDVRCIKYLIKYCDKHKDEWIDFKLYHTLKE
;
A
#
# COMPACT_ATOMS: atom_id res chain seq x y z
N MET A 1 29.85 6.80 -18.63
CA MET A 1 30.02 8.12 -17.97
C MET A 1 28.71 8.51 -17.31
N THR A 2 28.70 8.88 -16.03
CA THR A 2 27.47 9.30 -15.30
C THR A 2 27.42 10.79 -14.98
N HIS A 3 28.50 11.50 -15.31
CA HIS A 3 28.68 12.92 -15.06
C HIS A 3 28.59 13.67 -16.38
N CYS A 4 27.79 14.73 -16.41
CA CYS A 4 27.68 15.57 -17.58
C CYS A 4 28.99 16.33 -17.83
N PRO A 5 29.62 16.22 -19.02
CA PRO A 5 30.85 16.95 -19.31
C PRO A 5 30.64 18.46 -19.49
N ILE A 6 29.39 18.90 -19.63
CA ILE A 6 29.04 20.32 -19.84
C ILE A 6 28.84 21.03 -18.49
N CYS A 7 27.94 20.53 -17.65
CA CYS A 7 27.54 21.22 -16.42
C CYS A 7 28.07 20.60 -15.13
N GLY A 8 28.73 19.45 -15.21
CA GLY A 8 29.25 18.75 -14.05
C GLY A 8 28.22 17.99 -13.20
N THR A 9 26.94 18.06 -13.56
CA THR A 9 25.88 17.41 -12.80
C THR A 9 25.81 15.92 -13.14
N TYR A 10 25.66 15.08 -12.12
CA TYR A 10 25.39 13.66 -12.30
C TYR A 10 23.98 13.45 -12.86
N PHE A 11 23.85 12.57 -13.86
CA PHE A 11 22.57 12.22 -14.50
C PHE A 11 21.79 13.45 -15.00
N CYS A 12 22.52 14.45 -15.52
CA CYS A 12 21.92 15.67 -16.06
C CYS A 12 21.02 15.35 -17.25
N SER A 13 19.71 15.54 -17.11
CA SER A 13 18.85 15.24 -18.25
C SER A 13 18.78 16.31 -19.33
N GLU A 14 19.15 17.56 -19.03
CA GLU A 14 19.26 18.61 -20.05
C GLU A 14 20.31 18.25 -21.13
N HIS A 15 21.41 17.60 -20.71
CA HIS A 15 22.49 17.19 -21.59
C HIS A 15 22.54 15.66 -21.75
N PHE A 16 21.38 15.00 -21.68
CA PHE A 16 21.27 13.54 -21.70
C PHE A 16 22.03 12.90 -22.86
N ASP A 17 21.82 13.42 -24.08
CA ASP A 17 22.45 12.89 -25.30
C ASP A 17 23.97 13.03 -25.35
N VAL A 18 24.57 13.82 -24.45
CA VAL A 18 26.01 14.07 -24.42
C VAL A 18 26.74 13.00 -23.62
N TRP A 19 26.16 12.52 -22.52
CA TRP A 19 26.80 11.53 -21.65
C TRP A 19 26.16 10.14 -21.74
N TRP A 20 24.95 10.03 -22.29
CA TRP A 20 24.23 8.76 -22.37
C TRP A 20 24.94 7.78 -23.30
N ASN A 21 25.28 6.62 -22.74
CA ASN A 21 25.77 5.48 -23.50
C ASN A 21 25.28 4.18 -22.84
N PRO A 22 24.34 3.45 -23.45
CA PRO A 22 23.73 2.26 -22.83
C PRO A 22 24.69 1.08 -22.67
N GLU A 23 25.82 1.05 -23.39
CA GLU A 23 26.84 0.00 -23.27
C GLU A 23 27.85 0.31 -22.16
N GLN A 24 27.98 1.58 -21.75
CA GLN A 24 28.89 2.01 -20.68
C GLN A 24 28.16 2.40 -19.39
N PHE A 25 26.83 2.32 -19.37
CA PHE A 25 26.03 2.67 -18.22
C PHE A 25 26.03 1.51 -17.20
N ASP A 26 26.28 1.82 -15.93
CA ASP A 26 26.17 0.85 -14.84
C ASP A 26 24.69 0.69 -14.46
N TRP A 27 24.00 -0.16 -15.21
CA TRP A 27 22.60 -0.48 -14.99
C TRP A 27 22.33 -1.05 -13.61
N GLN A 28 23.25 -1.87 -13.08
CA GLN A 28 23.05 -2.53 -11.81
C GLN A 28 22.96 -1.50 -10.67
N ASN A 29 23.82 -0.49 -10.62
CA ASN A 29 23.79 0.45 -9.50
C ASN A 29 23.03 1.75 -9.78
N ASN A 30 22.70 2.04 -11.05
CA ASN A 30 22.16 3.36 -11.43
C ASN A 30 20.86 3.34 -12.24
N SER A 31 20.23 2.19 -12.49
CA SER A 31 18.93 2.15 -13.21
C SER A 31 17.88 3.08 -12.59
N TRP A 32 17.75 3.07 -11.27
CA TRP A 32 16.83 3.96 -10.54
C TRP A 32 17.05 5.45 -10.84
N LYS A 33 18.29 5.86 -11.12
CA LYS A 33 18.63 7.27 -11.41
C LYS A 33 18.11 7.70 -12.77
N LEU A 34 18.02 6.80 -13.74
CA LEU A 34 17.39 7.09 -15.03
C LEU A 34 15.90 7.37 -14.86
N ALA A 35 15.21 6.55 -14.07
CA ALA A 35 13.80 6.77 -13.75
C ALA A 35 13.59 8.08 -12.98
N ALA A 36 14.42 8.35 -11.96
CA ALA A 36 14.26 9.52 -11.09
C ALA A 36 14.64 10.85 -11.76
N HIS A 37 15.70 10.86 -12.58
CA HIS A 37 16.30 12.10 -13.09
C HIS A 37 16.20 12.28 -14.59
N CYS A 38 15.92 11.21 -15.35
CA CYS A 38 15.94 11.24 -16.82
C CYS A 38 14.63 10.77 -17.45
N ARG A 39 13.49 10.94 -16.74
CA ARG A 39 12.19 10.39 -17.17
C ARG A 39 11.70 10.96 -18.51
N GLU A 40 12.05 12.20 -18.83
CA GLU A 40 11.71 12.84 -20.11
C GLU A 40 12.43 12.20 -21.31
N HIS A 41 13.52 11.46 -21.06
CA HIS A 41 14.22 10.66 -22.07
C HIS A 41 13.89 9.16 -21.98
N PHE A 42 12.76 8.79 -21.36
CA PHE A 42 12.38 7.39 -21.14
C PHE A 42 12.57 6.52 -22.38
N ASP A 43 12.10 6.97 -23.54
CA ASP A 43 12.19 6.19 -24.78
C ASP A 43 13.62 5.98 -25.31
N LYS A 44 14.59 6.77 -24.85
CA LYS A 44 16.00 6.63 -25.24
C LYS A 44 16.75 5.65 -24.35
N TRP A 45 16.43 5.62 -23.06
CA TRP A 45 17.14 4.76 -22.12
C TRP A 45 16.38 3.50 -21.74
N TRP A 46 15.08 3.41 -22.00
CA TRP A 46 14.34 2.24 -21.59
C TRP A 46 14.90 0.97 -22.25
N ASN A 47 15.33 0.03 -21.43
CA ASN A 47 15.77 -1.28 -21.87
C ASN A 47 15.41 -2.32 -20.81
N GLU A 48 14.35 -3.06 -21.08
CA GLU A 48 13.76 -4.05 -20.17
C GLU A 48 14.73 -5.18 -19.77
N ASN A 49 15.73 -5.49 -20.60
CA ASN A 49 16.70 -6.57 -20.34
C ASN A 49 17.94 -6.08 -19.59
N LYS A 50 18.22 -4.78 -19.61
CA LYS A 50 19.35 -4.18 -18.88
C LYS A 50 18.91 -3.55 -17.56
N PHE A 51 17.67 -3.08 -17.45
CA PHE A 51 17.15 -2.41 -16.26
C PHE A 51 17.25 -3.30 -15.00
N ASN A 52 17.69 -2.71 -13.89
CA ASN A 52 17.77 -3.42 -12.61
C ASN A 52 16.39 -3.50 -11.95
N TRP A 53 15.64 -4.54 -12.28
CA TRP A 53 14.33 -4.80 -11.69
C TRP A 53 14.36 -4.98 -10.18
N THR A 54 15.37 -5.68 -9.66
CA THR A 54 15.47 -6.04 -8.23
C THR A 54 15.51 -4.80 -7.34
N TYR A 55 16.27 -3.78 -7.71
CA TYR A 55 16.46 -2.61 -6.84
C TYR A 55 15.95 -1.30 -7.44
N SER A 56 15.28 -1.34 -8.60
CA SER A 56 14.82 -0.12 -9.27
C SER A 56 13.37 -0.17 -9.79
N SER A 57 12.63 -1.27 -9.55
CA SER A 57 11.20 -1.34 -9.93
C SER A 57 10.38 -0.24 -9.28
N ARG A 58 10.67 0.09 -8.02
CA ARG A 58 10.02 1.15 -7.25
C ARG A 58 10.06 2.50 -7.98
N GLU A 59 11.20 2.86 -8.55
CA GLU A 59 11.38 4.15 -9.20
C GLU A 59 10.62 4.26 -10.52
N LEU A 60 10.40 3.14 -11.23
CA LEU A 60 9.49 3.14 -12.38
C LEU A 60 8.07 3.50 -11.97
N VAL A 61 7.60 2.97 -10.84
CA VAL A 61 6.27 3.26 -10.31
C VAL A 61 6.16 4.72 -9.86
N ILE A 62 7.18 5.26 -9.18
CA ILE A 62 7.15 6.62 -8.63
C ILE A 62 7.30 7.67 -9.73
N PHE A 63 8.31 7.53 -10.60
CA PHE A 63 8.73 8.59 -11.51
C PHE A 63 8.26 8.39 -12.94
N CYS A 64 7.95 7.14 -13.33
CA CYS A 64 7.61 6.74 -14.69
C CYS A 64 6.19 6.12 -14.80
N SER A 65 5.28 6.41 -13.86
CA SER A 65 3.89 5.90 -13.91
C SER A 65 3.11 6.34 -15.15
N THR A 66 3.48 7.46 -15.78
CA THR A 66 2.90 7.90 -17.07
C THR A 66 3.30 6.99 -18.23
N CYS A 67 4.41 6.26 -18.10
CA CYS A 67 4.94 5.33 -19.09
C CYS A 67 4.65 3.86 -18.73
N PHE A 68 3.70 3.61 -17.83
CA PHE A 68 3.37 2.27 -17.29
C PHE A 68 3.30 1.19 -18.37
N ASP A 69 2.54 1.43 -19.45
CA ASP A 69 2.35 0.46 -20.52
C ASP A 69 3.64 0.08 -21.29
N LYS A 70 4.70 0.89 -21.17
CA LYS A 70 5.99 0.61 -21.82
C LYS A 70 6.91 -0.24 -20.96
N TRP A 71 6.88 -0.06 -19.64
CA TRP A 71 7.76 -0.79 -18.74
C TRP A 71 7.09 -1.96 -18.03
N TRP A 72 5.75 -2.02 -17.96
CA TRP A 72 5.10 -3.06 -17.19
C TRP A 72 5.52 -4.46 -17.65
N ASN A 73 6.16 -5.22 -16.75
CA ASN A 73 6.46 -6.63 -16.93
C ASN A 73 6.24 -7.35 -15.60
N GLU A 74 5.19 -8.17 -15.56
CA GLU A 74 4.75 -8.88 -14.37
C GLU A 74 5.77 -9.90 -13.83
N GLU A 75 6.55 -10.52 -14.72
CA GLU A 75 7.55 -11.54 -14.36
C GLU A 75 8.83 -10.94 -13.81
N LYS A 76 9.20 -9.74 -14.26
CA LYS A 76 10.43 -9.06 -13.84
C LYS A 76 10.22 -8.11 -12.67
N PHE A 77 9.02 -7.57 -12.51
CA PHE A 77 8.72 -6.58 -11.47
C PHE A 77 9.06 -7.08 -10.06
N ASN A 78 9.70 -6.23 -9.24
CA ASN A 78 9.94 -6.56 -7.84
C ASN A 78 8.67 -6.34 -7.00
N TRP A 79 7.86 -7.39 -6.90
CA TRP A 79 6.64 -7.41 -6.08
C TRP A 79 6.90 -7.17 -4.59
N THR A 80 7.96 -7.74 -4.04
CA THR A 80 8.25 -7.67 -2.60
C THR A 80 8.45 -6.23 -2.14
N ASP A 81 9.20 -5.44 -2.91
CA ASP A 81 9.54 -4.05 -2.52
C ASP A 81 8.51 -3.02 -3.02
N ALA A 82 7.86 -3.26 -4.16
CA ALA A 82 7.12 -2.22 -4.86
C ALA A 82 5.59 -2.43 -4.96
N SER A 83 5.03 -3.52 -4.41
CA SER A 83 3.57 -3.77 -4.42
C SER A 83 2.76 -2.62 -3.80
N CYS A 84 3.16 -2.11 -2.63
CA CYS A 84 2.45 -1.01 -1.95
C CYS A 84 2.49 0.31 -2.73
N ILE A 85 3.42 0.48 -3.66
CA ILE A 85 3.55 1.70 -4.44
C ILE A 85 2.71 1.60 -5.71
N LEU A 86 2.47 0.39 -6.23
CA LEU A 86 1.54 0.17 -7.34
C LEU A 86 0.12 0.59 -6.97
N THR A 87 -0.34 0.25 -5.77
CA THR A 87 -1.66 0.63 -5.25
C THR A 87 -1.81 2.14 -5.17
N HIS A 88 -0.78 2.89 -4.77
CA HIS A 88 -0.88 4.35 -4.64
C HIS A 88 -0.70 5.10 -5.98
N ARG A 89 0.29 4.71 -6.79
CA ARG A 89 0.70 5.50 -7.98
C ARG A 89 0.15 4.97 -9.29
N CYS A 90 -0.19 3.68 -9.33
CA CYS A 90 -0.65 2.98 -10.53
C CYS A 90 -2.04 2.36 -10.36
N PHE A 91 -2.86 2.82 -9.40
CA PHE A 91 -4.22 2.31 -9.18
C PHE A 91 -5.09 2.34 -10.44
N LYS A 92 -4.93 3.34 -11.30
CA LYS A 92 -5.66 3.43 -12.58
C LYS A 92 -5.36 2.27 -13.55
N TYR A 93 -4.27 1.55 -13.33
CA TYR A 93 -3.88 0.36 -14.10
C TYR A 93 -4.10 -0.93 -13.31
N PHE A 94 -4.91 -0.90 -12.25
CA PHE A 94 -5.15 -2.03 -11.34
C PHE A 94 -5.36 -3.34 -12.08
N THR A 95 -6.27 -3.40 -13.05
CA THR A 95 -6.59 -4.62 -13.79
C THR A 95 -5.45 -5.15 -14.68
N LYS A 96 -4.39 -4.34 -14.93
CA LYS A 96 -3.20 -4.77 -15.68
C LYS A 96 -2.11 -5.34 -14.78
N TRP A 97 -1.91 -4.76 -13.61
CA TRP A 97 -0.89 -5.26 -12.69
C TRP A 97 -1.42 -6.22 -11.63
N TRP A 98 -2.73 -6.30 -11.42
CA TRP A 98 -3.25 -7.16 -10.36
C TRP A 98 -2.89 -8.63 -10.62
N ASN A 99 -2.10 -9.19 -9.71
CA ASN A 99 -1.81 -10.61 -9.63
C ASN A 99 -1.81 -11.02 -8.16
N GLU A 100 -2.82 -11.79 -7.77
CA GLU A 100 -3.02 -12.26 -6.41
C GLU A 100 -1.87 -13.14 -5.88
N ASP A 101 -1.23 -13.93 -6.74
CA ASP A 101 -0.11 -14.83 -6.41
C ASP A 101 1.22 -14.13 -6.20
N LYS A 102 1.40 -12.97 -6.85
CA LYS A 102 2.65 -12.22 -6.76
C LYS A 102 2.57 -11.05 -5.79
N PHE A 103 1.38 -10.53 -5.52
CA PHE A 103 1.20 -9.36 -4.66
C PHE A 103 1.78 -9.57 -3.25
N ASN A 104 2.49 -8.57 -2.72
CA ASN A 104 3.03 -8.63 -1.36
C ASN A 104 1.94 -8.33 -0.31
N TRP A 105 1.10 -9.33 -0.04
CA TRP A 105 0.06 -9.24 0.97
C TRP A 105 0.55 -8.79 2.34
N GLN A 106 1.71 -9.30 2.78
CA GLN A 106 2.23 -9.00 4.11
C GLN A 106 2.51 -7.51 4.30
N ASN A 107 3.05 -6.83 3.29
CA ASN A 107 3.46 -5.43 3.45
C ASN A 107 2.58 -4.43 2.70
N ALA A 108 1.57 -4.89 1.93
CA ALA A 108 0.78 -4.02 1.06
C ALA A 108 -0.74 -4.20 1.16
N SER A 109 -1.24 -5.03 2.10
CA SER A 109 -2.68 -5.27 2.27
C SER A 109 -3.46 -4.01 2.66
N ALA A 110 -2.89 -3.15 3.52
CA ALA A 110 -3.55 -1.92 3.95
C ALA A 110 -3.78 -0.98 2.76
N GLU A 111 -2.80 -0.91 1.87
CA GLU A 111 -2.83 -0.06 0.70
C GLU A 111 -3.82 -0.53 -0.37
N LEU A 112 -4.16 -1.83 -0.43
CA LEU A 112 -5.29 -2.29 -1.24
C LEU A 112 -6.61 -1.74 -0.71
N ALA A 113 -6.80 -1.78 0.61
CA ALA A 113 -8.00 -1.23 1.23
C ALA A 113 -8.08 0.29 1.05
N GLU A 114 -6.97 1.01 1.20
CA GLU A 114 -6.92 2.48 1.11
C GLU A 114 -7.07 3.02 -0.33
N TYR A 115 -6.30 2.47 -1.28
CA TYR A 115 -6.19 3.05 -2.62
C TYR A 115 -6.96 2.27 -3.69
N CYS A 116 -7.28 1.00 -3.43
CA CYS A 116 -7.93 0.10 -4.39
C CYS A 116 -9.32 -0.34 -3.92
N THR A 117 -9.99 0.43 -3.05
CA THR A 117 -11.34 0.11 -2.54
C THR A 117 -12.37 -0.11 -3.66
N ASN A 118 -12.25 0.62 -4.77
CA ASN A 118 -13.15 0.46 -5.92
C ASN A 118 -13.00 -0.90 -6.65
N TYR A 119 -11.95 -1.65 -6.33
CA TYR A 119 -11.68 -2.98 -6.87
C TYR A 119 -11.82 -4.08 -5.79
N PHE A 120 -12.52 -3.79 -4.69
CA PHE A 120 -12.67 -4.69 -3.54
C PHE A 120 -13.08 -6.10 -3.97
N ASP A 121 -14.10 -6.23 -4.83
CA ASP A 121 -14.60 -7.53 -5.31
C ASP A 121 -13.57 -8.35 -6.13
N ILE A 122 -12.47 -7.73 -6.57
CA ILE A 122 -11.43 -8.37 -7.36
C ILE A 122 -10.25 -8.80 -6.47
N TRP A 123 -9.81 -7.93 -5.56
CA TRP A 123 -8.66 -8.27 -4.71
C TRP A 123 -9.05 -8.94 -3.40
N TRP A 124 -10.29 -8.85 -2.94
CA TRP A 124 -10.63 -9.36 -1.62
C TRP A 124 -10.39 -10.87 -1.51
N ASN A 125 -9.39 -11.25 -0.70
CA ASN A 125 -9.14 -12.62 -0.31
C ASN A 125 -8.85 -12.68 1.21
N PRO A 126 -9.79 -13.21 2.02
CA PRO A 126 -9.63 -13.25 3.46
C PRO A 126 -8.51 -14.21 3.92
N GLU A 127 -8.09 -15.18 3.10
CA GLU A 127 -6.99 -16.12 3.43
C GLU A 127 -5.61 -15.48 3.21
N ARG A 128 -5.52 -14.46 2.36
CA ARG A 128 -4.24 -13.79 2.04
C ARG A 128 -4.09 -12.42 2.70
N TYR A 129 -5.19 -11.77 3.03
CA TYR A 129 -5.17 -10.45 3.66
C TYR A 129 -4.36 -10.46 4.96
N ASN A 130 -3.48 -9.47 5.16
CA ASN A 130 -2.71 -9.34 6.39
C ASN A 130 -3.57 -8.75 7.51
N TRP A 131 -4.35 -9.61 8.16
CA TRP A 131 -5.17 -9.22 9.30
C TRP A 131 -4.36 -8.61 10.45
N ASP A 132 -3.18 -9.17 10.74
CA ASP A 132 -2.38 -8.75 11.90
C ASP A 132 -1.88 -7.30 11.81
N ASN A 133 -1.70 -6.75 10.62
CA ASN A 133 -1.15 -5.40 10.46
C ASN A 133 -2.03 -4.45 9.63
N ALA A 134 -3.10 -4.95 9.02
CA ALA A 134 -3.94 -4.17 8.11
C ALA A 134 -5.45 -4.25 8.42
N SER A 135 -5.89 -4.93 9.49
CA SER A 135 -7.33 -5.01 9.81
C SER A 135 -7.99 -3.65 9.98
N TRP A 136 -7.29 -2.67 10.56
CA TRP A 136 -7.77 -1.28 10.67
C TRP A 136 -8.13 -0.67 9.32
N ALA A 137 -7.41 -1.01 8.25
CA ALA A 137 -7.62 -0.43 6.93
C ALA A 137 -8.93 -0.90 6.29
N LEU A 138 -9.36 -2.15 6.58
CA LEU A 138 -10.70 -2.62 6.19
C LEU A 138 -11.80 -1.84 6.89
N ALA A 139 -11.66 -1.61 8.19
CA ALA A 139 -12.61 -0.82 8.95
C ALA A 139 -12.65 0.64 8.46
N GLN A 140 -11.51 1.25 8.18
CA GLN A 140 -11.44 2.64 7.78
C GLN A 140 -11.93 2.87 6.35
N TYR A 141 -11.36 2.14 5.39
CA TYR A 141 -11.55 2.41 3.96
C TYR A 141 -12.57 1.50 3.31
N CYS A 142 -12.79 0.30 3.85
CA CYS A 142 -13.74 -0.69 3.32
C CYS A 142 -14.98 -0.87 4.21
N HIS A 143 -15.34 0.10 5.07
CA HIS A 143 -16.50 -0.02 5.96
C HIS A 143 -17.82 -0.28 5.20
N MET A 144 -17.97 0.20 3.97
CA MET A 144 -19.15 -0.08 3.15
C MET A 144 -19.30 -1.56 2.77
N TYR A 145 -18.22 -2.35 2.86
CA TYR A 145 -18.19 -3.79 2.61
C TYR A 145 -18.13 -4.60 3.92
N PHE A 146 -18.51 -4.01 5.06
CA PHE A 146 -18.40 -4.62 6.39
C PHE A 146 -18.93 -6.05 6.43
N ASP A 147 -20.12 -6.29 5.87
CA ASP A 147 -20.76 -7.61 5.89
C ASP A 147 -20.05 -8.69 5.06
N ILE A 148 -19.09 -8.29 4.22
CA ILE A 148 -18.30 -9.21 3.39
C ILE A 148 -16.98 -9.55 4.08
N TRP A 149 -16.28 -8.56 4.64
CA TRP A 149 -14.98 -8.80 5.24
C TRP A 149 -15.04 -9.13 6.73
N TRP A 150 -16.09 -8.75 7.45
CA TRP A 150 -16.11 -8.86 8.91
C TRP A 150 -15.92 -10.31 9.37
N ASN A 151 -14.85 -10.54 10.12
CA ASN A 151 -14.57 -11.80 10.79
C ASN A 151 -13.92 -11.54 12.16
N PRO A 152 -14.65 -11.76 13.28
CA PRO A 152 -14.12 -11.48 14.62
C PRO A 152 -12.97 -12.41 15.03
N GLU A 153 -12.81 -13.58 14.40
CA GLU A 153 -11.72 -14.51 14.71
C GLU A 153 -10.40 -14.10 14.03
N ARG A 154 -10.47 -13.30 12.97
CA ARG A 154 -9.29 -12.83 12.23
C ARG A 154 -8.93 -11.38 12.53
N TYR A 155 -9.90 -10.55 12.88
CA TYR A 155 -9.67 -9.14 13.13
C TYR A 155 -8.61 -8.89 14.22
N ASN A 156 -7.67 -7.97 13.97
CA ASN A 156 -6.68 -7.61 14.99
C ASN A 156 -7.30 -6.69 16.07
N TRP A 157 -7.98 -7.30 17.04
CA TRP A 157 -8.53 -6.59 18.18
C TRP A 157 -7.50 -5.78 18.95
N GLN A 158 -6.30 -6.34 19.16
CA GLN A 158 -5.30 -5.72 20.01
C GLN A 158 -4.82 -4.38 19.46
N ASN A 159 -4.59 -4.26 18.16
CA ASN A 159 -4.05 -3.02 17.60
C ASN A 159 -5.11 -2.17 16.88
N ASP A 160 -6.21 -2.78 16.42
CA ASP A 160 -7.10 -2.15 15.46
C ASP A 160 -8.54 -1.94 15.98
N SER A 161 -8.86 -2.34 17.22
CA SER A 161 -10.20 -2.14 17.84
C SER A 161 -10.75 -0.71 17.70
N TRP A 162 -9.87 0.30 17.77
CA TRP A 162 -10.25 1.70 17.61
C TRP A 162 -10.94 1.99 16.27
N ALA A 163 -10.53 1.30 15.19
CA ALA A 163 -11.02 1.54 13.84
C ALA A 163 -12.47 1.06 13.69
N LEU A 164 -12.88 -0.01 14.38
CA LEU A 164 -14.28 -0.44 14.42
C LEU A 164 -15.18 0.60 15.08
N ALA A 165 -14.74 1.14 16.22
CA ALA A 165 -15.48 2.16 16.93
C ALA A 165 -15.59 3.46 16.12
N GLU A 166 -14.54 3.86 15.40
CA GLU A 166 -14.52 5.11 14.65
C GLU A 166 -15.24 5.02 13.30
N TYR A 167 -15.02 3.96 12.53
CA TYR A 167 -15.47 3.86 11.15
C TYR A 167 -16.60 2.86 10.93
N CYS A 168 -16.78 1.89 11.83
CA CYS A 168 -17.82 0.87 11.76
C CYS A 168 -18.87 1.00 12.88
N TYR A 169 -19.02 2.18 13.48
CA TYR A 169 -19.98 2.40 14.58
C TYR A 169 -21.43 2.07 14.21
N ASN A 170 -21.82 2.17 12.93
CA ASN A 170 -23.16 1.79 12.47
C ASN A 170 -23.39 0.27 12.48
N HIS A 171 -22.34 -0.54 12.66
CA HIS A 171 -22.38 -1.99 12.78
C HIS A 171 -22.06 -2.45 14.21
N PHE A 172 -22.22 -1.58 15.22
CA PHE A 172 -21.87 -1.85 16.61
C PHE A 172 -22.37 -3.22 17.10
N ASP A 173 -23.66 -3.51 16.88
CA ASP A 173 -24.30 -4.76 17.29
C ASP A 173 -23.65 -6.04 16.69
N LYS A 174 -22.89 -5.91 15.60
CA LYS A 174 -22.20 -7.04 14.94
C LYS A 174 -20.79 -7.26 15.44
N TRP A 175 -20.07 -6.21 15.81
CA TRP A 175 -18.68 -6.32 16.23
C TRP A 175 -18.46 -6.15 17.73
N TRP A 176 -19.39 -5.55 18.46
CA TRP A 176 -19.18 -5.31 19.88
C TRP A 176 -18.97 -6.62 20.65
N ASN A 177 -17.82 -6.71 21.32
CA ASN A 177 -17.48 -7.83 22.19
C ASN A 177 -16.53 -7.36 23.28
N SER A 178 -17.04 -7.25 24.51
CA SER A 178 -16.27 -6.77 25.66
C SER A 178 -15.10 -7.67 26.06
N ASN A 179 -15.09 -8.94 25.63
CA ASN A 179 -13.99 -9.86 25.90
C ASN A 179 -12.84 -9.72 24.91
N LEU A 180 -13.09 -9.14 23.73
CA LEU A 180 -12.10 -8.99 22.66
C LEU A 180 -11.64 -7.54 22.49
N PHE A 181 -12.52 -6.57 22.70
CA PHE A 181 -12.22 -5.16 22.47
C PHE A 181 -11.04 -4.67 23.32
N ASP A 182 -10.07 -3.99 22.71
CA ASP A 182 -8.91 -3.47 23.43
C ASP A 182 -9.30 -2.28 24.31
N VAL A 183 -9.13 -2.44 25.62
CA VAL A 183 -9.36 -1.41 26.63
C VAL A 183 -8.60 -0.10 26.36
N ARG A 184 -7.42 -0.16 25.73
CA ARG A 184 -6.64 1.05 25.38
C ARG A 184 -7.39 1.92 24.36
N CYS A 185 -8.36 1.34 23.65
CA CYS A 185 -9.20 1.99 22.66
C CYS A 185 -10.52 2.54 23.22
N ILE A 186 -10.74 2.52 24.54
CA ILE A 186 -12.04 2.92 25.13
C ILE A 186 -12.46 4.36 24.84
N LYS A 187 -11.48 5.26 24.64
CA LYS A 187 -11.74 6.65 24.23
C LYS A 187 -12.50 6.75 22.91
N TYR A 188 -12.37 5.76 22.03
CA TYR A 188 -13.08 5.72 20.74
C TYR A 188 -14.54 5.32 20.93
N LEU A 189 -14.86 4.40 21.85
CA LEU A 189 -16.26 4.08 22.22
C LEU A 189 -16.97 5.31 22.77
N ILE A 190 -16.31 6.06 23.66
CA ILE A 190 -16.85 7.30 24.24
C ILE A 190 -17.13 8.33 23.14
N LYS A 191 -16.22 8.46 22.16
CA LYS A 191 -16.31 9.48 21.12
C LYS A 191 -17.31 9.15 20.03
N TYR A 192 -17.39 7.88 19.62
CA TYR A 192 -18.10 7.47 18.41
C TYR A 192 -19.29 6.55 18.65
N CYS A 193 -19.36 5.86 19.78
CA CYS A 193 -20.38 4.84 20.08
C CYS A 193 -21.32 5.26 21.23
N ASP A 194 -21.60 6.57 21.39
CA ASP A 194 -22.44 7.08 22.48
C ASP A 194 -23.88 6.53 22.43
N LYS A 195 -24.40 6.23 21.24
CA LYS A 195 -25.72 5.60 21.07
C LYS A 195 -25.83 4.21 21.71
N HIS A 196 -24.71 3.51 21.88
CA HIS A 196 -24.63 2.18 22.47
C HIS A 196 -23.97 2.21 23.85
N LYS A 197 -23.97 3.36 24.53
CA LYS A 197 -23.31 3.54 25.82
C LYS A 197 -23.73 2.54 26.87
N ASP A 198 -25.00 2.17 26.90
CA ASP A 198 -25.54 1.20 27.86
C ASP A 198 -24.92 -0.19 27.69
N GLU A 199 -24.35 -0.52 26.51
CA GLU A 199 -23.73 -1.81 26.23
C GLU A 199 -22.25 -1.87 26.61
N TRP A 200 -21.54 -0.73 26.65
CA TRP A 200 -20.10 -0.69 26.92
C TRP A 200 -19.71 0.03 28.22
N ILE A 201 -20.65 0.68 28.92
CA ILE A 201 -20.33 1.45 30.12
C ILE A 201 -19.74 0.58 31.25
N ASP A 202 -20.25 -0.64 31.44
CA ASP A 202 -19.76 -1.56 32.46
C ASP A 202 -18.33 -2.02 32.16
N PHE A 203 -18.01 -2.24 30.89
CA PHE A 203 -16.65 -2.52 30.43
C PHE A 203 -15.69 -1.38 30.82
N LYS A 204 -16.11 -0.12 30.64
CA LYS A 204 -15.32 1.04 31.08
C LYS A 204 -15.11 1.07 32.59
N LEU A 205 -16.17 0.90 33.37
CA LEU A 205 -16.10 0.96 34.82
C LEU A 205 -15.19 -0.14 35.38
N TYR A 206 -15.32 -1.36 34.86
CA TYR A 206 -14.49 -2.49 35.27
C TYR A 206 -12.99 -2.23 35.10
N HIS A 207 -12.59 -1.67 33.95
CA HIS A 207 -11.18 -1.39 33.68
C HIS A 207 -10.66 -0.15 34.42
N THR A 208 -11.50 0.87 34.63
CA THR A 208 -11.11 2.07 35.39
C THR A 208 -10.86 1.76 36.86
N LEU A 209 -11.59 0.79 37.44
CA LEU A 209 -11.46 0.41 38.86
C LEU A 209 -10.29 -0.56 39.13
N LYS A 210 -9.67 -1.10 38.08
CA LYS A 210 -8.55 -2.05 38.18
C LYS A 210 -7.17 -1.40 38.07
N GLU A 211 -7.11 -0.17 37.56
CA GLU A 211 -5.89 0.65 37.46
C GLU A 211 -5.62 1.42 38.76
#